data_AF-A0A1G4WDB8-F1
#
_entry.id   AF-A0A1G4WDB8-F1
#
_cell.length_a   1.000
_cell.length_b   1.000
_cell.length_c   1.000
_cell.angle_alpha   90.00
_cell.angle_beta   90.00
_cell.angle_gamma   90.00
#
_symmetry.space_group_name_H-M   'P 1'
#
loop_
_entity.id
_entity.type
_entity.pdbx_description
1 polymer ?
#
loop_
_entity_poly.entity_id
_entity_poly.type
_entity_poly.pdbx_seq_one_letter_code
_entity_poly.pdbx_strand_id
1 'polypeptide(L)'
;MRAWSELDAYVDGMVAARRGNLREDLLSELIRAESDGDRLNLDELRMLVAGFLMAGTDTTRNQLSASVQVLCEHPDQWAKLRDQPELAMQAVEESMRHSPAACIVPRAAADDVEFGGFLFPAGTLVVVNTFAANRDPAIYDDADRFDIARNDVPAILTFGGGAHYCLGANLARRELAEALTVLTRRLPDAHRVGPAPWKPLLGMTGPSTLSIEFTSARVVTASA
;
A
#
# COMPACT_ATOMS: atom_id res chain seq x y z
N MET A 1 -17.00 21.10 -3.45
CA MET A 1 -16.66 20.84 -4.88
C MET A 1 -15.38 21.52 -5.36
N ARG A 2 -14.88 22.61 -4.73
CA ARG A 2 -13.64 23.29 -5.14
C ARG A 2 -12.40 22.37 -5.27
N ALA A 3 -12.20 21.45 -4.33
CA ALA A 3 -11.06 20.53 -4.39
C ALA A 3 -11.08 19.62 -5.62
N TRP A 4 -12.28 19.18 -6.05
CA TRP A 4 -12.43 18.37 -7.27
C TRP A 4 -12.10 19.18 -8.52
N SER A 5 -12.62 20.41 -8.64
CA SER A 5 -12.29 21.26 -9.79
C SER A 5 -10.79 21.62 -9.87
N GLU A 6 -10.12 21.78 -8.72
CA GLU A 6 -8.67 22.03 -8.68
C GLU A 6 -7.86 20.79 -9.08
N LEU A 7 -8.30 19.59 -8.68
CA LEU A 7 -7.70 18.32 -9.10
C LEU A 7 -7.91 18.08 -10.60
N ASP A 8 -9.11 18.33 -11.12
CA ASP A 8 -9.41 18.21 -12.55
C ASP A 8 -8.51 19.15 -13.37
N ALA A 9 -8.38 20.41 -12.95
CA ALA A 9 -7.49 21.37 -13.59
C ALA A 9 -6.02 20.94 -13.55
N TYR A 10 -5.58 20.32 -12.45
CA TYR A 10 -4.22 19.76 -12.34
C TYR A 10 -4.01 18.61 -13.32
N VAL A 11 -4.95 17.66 -13.39
CA VAL A 11 -4.90 16.52 -14.32
C VAL A 11 -4.94 17.00 -15.76
N ASP A 12 -5.78 17.98 -16.08
CA ASP A 12 -5.85 18.61 -17.40
C ASP A 12 -4.52 19.23 -17.82
N GLY A 13 -3.86 19.94 -16.90
CA GLY A 13 -2.53 20.48 -17.12
C GLY A 13 -1.50 19.39 -17.43
N MET A 14 -1.53 18.27 -16.68
CA MET A 14 -0.63 17.14 -16.93
C MET A 14 -0.90 16.49 -18.29
N VAL A 15 -2.16 16.24 -18.64
CA VAL A 15 -2.56 15.63 -19.91
C VAL A 15 -2.16 16.53 -21.08
N ALA A 16 -2.47 17.83 -21.00
CA ALA A 16 -2.11 18.79 -22.05
C ALA A 16 -0.59 18.86 -22.27
N ALA A 17 0.19 18.92 -21.19
CA ALA A 17 1.65 18.89 -21.27
C ALA A 17 2.18 17.58 -21.87
N ARG A 18 1.54 16.45 -21.55
CA ARG A 18 1.96 15.13 -22.03
C ARG A 18 1.60 14.87 -23.49
N ARG A 19 0.47 15.37 -23.99
CA ARG A 19 0.05 15.22 -25.40
C ARG A 19 1.09 15.74 -26.40
N GLY A 20 1.79 16.82 -26.05
CA GLY A 20 2.86 17.38 -26.91
C GLY A 20 4.18 16.60 -26.88
N ASN A 21 4.35 15.64 -25.95
CA ASN A 21 5.58 14.88 -25.78
C ASN A 21 5.30 13.54 -25.07
N LEU A 22 4.59 12.64 -25.75
CA LEU A 22 4.28 11.31 -25.22
C LEU A 22 5.58 10.53 -24.94
N ARG A 23 5.59 9.76 -23.84
CA ARG A 23 6.74 8.96 -23.40
C ARG A 23 6.32 7.51 -23.16
N GLU A 24 7.23 6.73 -22.60
CA GLU A 24 7.00 5.37 -22.11
C GLU A 24 6.56 5.44 -20.63
N ASP A 25 5.36 5.97 -20.39
CA ASP A 25 4.77 6.04 -19.05
C ASP A 25 3.26 5.82 -19.09
N LEU A 26 2.69 5.52 -17.90
CA LEU A 26 1.27 5.21 -17.74
C LEU A 26 0.35 6.32 -18.26
N LEU A 27 0.70 7.59 -18.02
CA LEU A 27 -0.11 8.71 -18.50
C LEU A 27 -0.16 8.76 -20.03
N SER A 28 0.98 8.52 -20.68
CA SER A 28 1.05 8.45 -22.15
C SER A 28 0.24 7.28 -22.71
N GLU A 29 0.29 6.11 -22.06
CA GLU A 29 -0.53 4.95 -22.43
C GLU A 29 -2.03 5.23 -22.32
N LEU A 30 -2.48 5.88 -21.24
CA LEU A 30 -3.89 6.25 -21.09
C LEU A 30 -4.33 7.28 -22.13
N ILE A 31 -3.48 8.24 -22.48
CA ILE A 31 -3.76 9.22 -23.53
C ILE A 31 -3.88 8.54 -24.91
N ARG A 32 -3.02 7.55 -25.21
CA ARG A 32 -3.13 6.74 -26.43
C ARG A 32 -4.45 5.99 -26.46
N ALA A 33 -4.82 5.32 -25.37
CA ALA A 33 -6.08 4.57 -25.26
C ALA A 33 -7.33 5.45 -25.41
N GLU A 34 -7.29 6.70 -24.94
CA GLU A 34 -8.35 7.70 -25.17
C GLU A 34 -8.41 8.15 -26.62
N SER A 35 -7.25 8.39 -27.25
CA SER A 35 -7.18 8.84 -28.64
C SER A 35 -7.68 7.78 -29.64
N ASP A 36 -7.57 6.50 -29.29
CA ASP A 36 -8.10 5.38 -30.08
C ASP A 36 -9.64 5.29 -30.06
N GLY A 37 -10.32 6.07 -29.20
CA GLY A 37 -11.75 6.39 -29.29
C GLY A 37 -12.75 5.31 -28.88
N ASP A 38 -12.31 4.08 -28.61
CA ASP A 38 -13.18 2.93 -28.28
C ASP A 38 -13.05 2.42 -26.83
N ARG A 39 -12.07 2.94 -26.07
CA ARG A 39 -11.71 2.41 -24.74
C ARG A 39 -11.84 3.39 -23.60
N LEU A 40 -11.65 4.67 -23.88
CA LEU A 40 -11.61 5.71 -22.87
C LEU A 40 -12.06 7.03 -23.50
N ASN A 41 -12.93 7.77 -22.81
CA ASN A 41 -13.19 9.16 -23.14
C ASN A 41 -12.39 10.10 -22.21
N LEU A 42 -12.41 11.40 -22.49
CA LEU A 42 -11.64 12.39 -21.73
C LEU A 42 -12.00 12.42 -20.23
N ASP A 43 -13.27 12.27 -19.88
CA ASP A 43 -13.70 12.28 -18.48
C ASP A 43 -13.27 11.00 -17.75
N GLU A 44 -13.32 9.85 -18.42
CA GLU A 44 -12.80 8.59 -17.88
C GLU A 44 -11.27 8.64 -17.73
N LEU A 45 -10.55 9.27 -18.67
CA LEU A 45 -9.11 9.52 -18.56
C LEU A 45 -8.79 10.35 -17.32
N ARG A 46 -9.52 11.46 -17.12
CA ARG A 46 -9.37 12.31 -15.93
C ARG A 46 -9.59 11.52 -14.64
N MET A 47 -10.69 10.77 -14.58
CA MET A 47 -11.05 9.97 -13.42
C MET A 47 -9.99 8.90 -13.11
N LEU A 48 -9.46 8.20 -14.12
CA LEU A 48 -8.41 7.19 -13.92
C LEU A 48 -7.10 7.83 -13.42
N VAL A 49 -6.67 8.93 -14.02
CA VAL A 49 -5.44 9.63 -13.61
C VAL A 49 -5.56 10.16 -12.19
N ALA A 50 -6.68 10.81 -11.85
CA ALA A 50 -6.98 11.24 -10.48
C ALA A 50 -7.00 10.05 -9.52
N GLY A 51 -7.65 8.94 -9.91
CA GLY A 51 -7.70 7.69 -9.17
C GLY A 51 -6.30 7.14 -8.86
N PHE A 52 -5.39 7.12 -9.84
CA PHE A 52 -4.02 6.66 -9.65
C PHE A 52 -3.19 7.58 -8.76
N LEU A 53 -3.35 8.89 -8.86
CA LEU A 53 -2.66 9.84 -7.97
C LEU A 53 -3.07 9.61 -6.50
N MET A 54 -4.37 9.44 -6.24
CA MET A 54 -4.86 9.17 -4.89
C MET A 54 -4.43 7.78 -4.40
N ALA A 55 -4.66 6.75 -5.23
CA ALA A 55 -4.42 5.35 -4.85
C ALA A 55 -2.93 5.01 -4.74
N GLY A 56 -2.04 5.68 -5.48
CA GLY A 56 -0.60 5.40 -5.48
C GLY A 56 0.22 6.21 -4.47
N THR A 57 -0.34 7.29 -3.90
CA THR A 57 0.44 8.19 -3.02
C THR A 57 0.34 7.78 -1.55
N ASP A 58 -0.86 7.84 -0.97
CA ASP A 58 -1.03 7.64 0.46
C ASP A 58 -0.88 6.17 0.86
N THR A 59 -1.27 5.24 0.00
CA THR A 59 -1.23 3.80 0.30
C THR A 59 0.19 3.33 0.59
N THR A 60 1.10 3.47 -0.37
CA THR A 60 2.48 3.02 -0.26
C THR A 60 3.24 3.82 0.80
N ARG A 61 3.02 5.14 0.89
CA ARG A 61 3.68 5.98 1.91
C ARG A 61 3.37 5.51 3.33
N ASN A 62 2.08 5.31 3.65
CA ASN A 62 1.69 4.89 4.99
C ASN A 62 2.13 3.44 5.26
N GLN A 63 2.05 2.54 4.26
CA GLN A 63 2.54 1.16 4.41
C GLN A 63 4.05 1.09 4.63
N LEU A 64 4.84 1.93 3.95
CA LEU A 64 6.28 1.99 4.17
C LEU A 64 6.58 2.39 5.61
N SER A 65 5.91 3.44 6.10
CA SER A 65 6.11 3.93 7.46
C SER A 65 5.70 2.88 8.51
N ALA A 66 4.60 2.16 8.29
CA ALA A 66 4.17 1.05 9.14
C ALA A 66 5.17 -0.13 9.11
N SER A 67 5.71 -0.45 7.93
CA SER A 67 6.71 -1.52 7.75
C SER A 67 8.02 -1.19 8.47
N VAL A 68 8.50 0.05 8.35
CA VAL A 68 9.69 0.52 9.07
C VAL A 68 9.45 0.49 10.58
N GLN A 69 8.28 0.94 11.05
CA GLN A 69 7.95 0.89 12.47
C GLN A 69 8.03 -0.54 13.02
N VAL A 70 7.34 -1.50 12.39
CA VAL A 70 7.31 -2.87 12.91
C VAL A 70 8.69 -3.52 12.84
N LEU A 71 9.49 -3.26 11.81
CA LEU A 71 10.87 -3.77 11.77
C LEU A 71 11.76 -3.13 12.86
N CYS A 72 11.61 -1.84 13.16
CA CYS A 72 12.32 -1.19 14.27
C CYS A 72 11.92 -1.74 15.66
N GLU A 73 10.72 -2.32 15.78
CA GLU A 73 10.26 -3.03 16.99
C GLU A 73 10.78 -4.48 17.05
N HIS A 74 11.33 -5.01 15.95
CA HIS A 74 11.88 -6.36 15.82
C HIS A 74 13.30 -6.32 15.23
N PRO A 75 14.33 -5.90 16.02
CA PRO A 75 15.68 -5.70 15.52
C PRO A 75 16.34 -6.94 14.90
N ASP A 76 15.94 -8.14 15.33
CA ASP A 76 16.36 -9.41 14.75
C ASP A 76 15.84 -9.58 13.31
N GLN A 77 14.58 -9.22 13.06
CA GLN A 77 13.97 -9.22 11.72
C GLN A 77 14.58 -8.12 10.84
N TRP A 78 14.89 -6.94 11.41
CA TRP A 78 15.62 -5.87 10.72
C TRP A 78 17.00 -6.35 10.25
N ALA A 79 17.78 -6.94 11.16
CA ALA A 79 19.11 -7.48 10.85
C ALA A 79 19.02 -8.65 9.85
N LYS A 80 18.02 -9.51 9.97
CA LYS A 80 17.77 -10.60 9.03
C LYS A 80 17.52 -10.07 7.62
N LEU A 81 16.68 -9.06 7.45
CA LEU A 81 16.42 -8.47 6.12
C LEU A 81 17.65 -7.75 5.55
N ARG A 82 18.47 -7.11 6.40
CA ARG A 82 19.75 -6.54 5.99
C ARG A 82 20.68 -7.60 5.40
N ASP A 83 20.79 -8.74 6.08
CA ASP A 83 21.73 -9.82 5.74
C ASP A 83 21.18 -10.75 4.63
N GLN A 84 19.85 -10.83 4.50
CA GLN A 84 19.11 -11.67 3.54
C GLN A 84 18.11 -10.80 2.74
N PRO A 85 18.60 -9.93 1.84
CA PRO A 85 17.77 -9.01 1.04
C PRO A 85 16.73 -9.71 0.16
N GLU A 86 16.95 -10.97 -0.18
CA GLU A 86 16.01 -11.81 -0.95
C GLU A 86 14.67 -12.00 -0.23
N LEU A 87 14.64 -11.83 1.09
CA LEU A 87 13.41 -11.86 1.90
C LEU A 87 12.55 -10.61 1.75
N ALA A 88 12.98 -9.58 1.01
CA ALA A 88 12.29 -8.29 0.96
C ALA A 88 10.82 -8.39 0.54
N MET A 89 10.50 -9.23 -0.44
CA MET A 89 9.10 -9.44 -0.85
C MET A 89 8.29 -10.11 0.27
N GLN A 90 8.86 -11.09 0.97
CA GLN A 90 8.20 -11.75 2.11
C GLN A 90 8.04 -10.80 3.30
N ALA A 91 9.02 -9.94 3.56
CA ALA A 91 8.95 -8.90 4.58
C ALA A 91 7.82 -7.91 4.31
N VAL A 92 7.56 -7.57 3.03
CA VAL A 92 6.43 -6.73 2.64
C VAL A 92 5.09 -7.43 2.86
N GLU A 93 4.97 -8.70 2.46
CA GLU A 93 3.75 -9.47 2.71
C GLU A 93 3.48 -9.58 4.22
N GLU A 94 4.50 -9.92 5.00
CA GLU A 94 4.37 -10.06 6.45
C GLU A 94 4.09 -8.71 7.12
N SER A 95 4.68 -7.61 6.66
CA SER A 95 4.40 -6.28 7.23
C SER A 95 2.98 -5.82 6.91
N MET A 96 2.44 -6.14 5.74
CA MET A 96 1.04 -5.86 5.39
C MET A 96 0.06 -6.79 6.09
N ARG A 97 0.44 -8.04 6.35
CA ARG A 97 -0.36 -8.99 7.12
C ARG A 97 -0.46 -8.53 8.57
N HIS A 98 0.70 -8.27 9.18
CA HIS A 98 0.81 -7.94 10.60
C HIS A 98 0.44 -6.48 10.87
N SER A 99 0.97 -5.52 10.15
CA SER A 99 0.78 -4.08 10.42
C SER A 99 0.30 -3.31 9.18
N PRO A 100 -0.90 -3.59 8.65
CA PRO A 100 -1.40 -2.95 7.43
C PRO A 100 -1.71 -1.46 7.63
N ALA A 101 -1.44 -0.68 6.59
CA ALA A 101 -1.95 0.68 6.43
C ALA A 101 -3.41 0.71 5.94
N ALA A 102 -3.91 -0.40 5.37
CA ALA A 102 -5.30 -0.55 4.92
C ALA A 102 -5.97 -1.73 5.65
N CYS A 103 -6.87 -1.44 6.58
CA CYS A 103 -7.42 -2.44 7.50
C CYS A 103 -8.84 -2.91 7.15
N ILE A 104 -9.58 -2.10 6.41
CA ILE A 104 -11.01 -2.33 6.15
C ILE A 104 -11.40 -2.01 4.72
N VAL A 105 -12.38 -2.75 4.22
CA VAL A 105 -12.93 -2.57 2.88
C VAL A 105 -14.46 -2.51 2.97
N PRO A 106 -15.09 -1.35 2.72
CA PRO A 106 -16.55 -1.24 2.76
C PRO A 106 -17.21 -1.88 1.54
N ARG A 107 -18.40 -2.44 1.76
CA ARG A 107 -19.30 -3.01 0.76
C ARG A 107 -20.74 -2.59 1.07
N ALA A 108 -21.58 -2.57 0.06
CA ALA A 108 -23.03 -2.49 0.21
C ALA A 108 -23.65 -3.76 -0.35
N ALA A 109 -24.58 -4.39 0.37
CA ALA A 109 -25.36 -5.50 -0.15
C ALA A 109 -26.22 -4.99 -1.32
N ALA A 110 -26.05 -5.56 -2.51
CA ALA A 110 -26.84 -5.17 -3.68
C ALA A 110 -28.29 -5.67 -3.59
N ASP A 111 -28.44 -6.88 -3.04
CA ASP A 111 -29.68 -7.59 -2.80
C ASP A 111 -29.66 -8.18 -1.38
N ASP A 112 -30.79 -8.70 -0.93
CA ASP A 112 -30.86 -9.49 0.31
C ASP A 112 -29.93 -10.70 0.19
N VAL A 113 -28.97 -10.84 1.10
CA VAL A 113 -27.96 -11.91 1.08
C VAL A 113 -27.79 -12.57 2.44
N GLU A 114 -27.79 -13.90 2.47
CA GLU A 114 -27.42 -14.68 3.65
C GLU A 114 -25.93 -15.05 3.60
N PHE A 115 -25.18 -14.67 4.64
CA PHE A 115 -23.77 -15.00 4.77
C PHE A 115 -23.38 -15.25 6.23
N GLY A 116 -22.65 -16.34 6.48
CA GLY A 116 -22.19 -16.68 7.83
C GLY A 116 -23.33 -16.90 8.85
N GLY A 117 -24.52 -17.28 8.38
CA GLY A 117 -25.72 -17.42 9.23
C GLY A 117 -26.47 -16.11 9.52
N PHE A 118 -26.08 -15.00 8.89
CA PHE A 118 -26.73 -13.69 9.04
C PHE A 118 -27.38 -13.26 7.72
N LEU A 119 -28.59 -12.68 7.80
CA LEU A 119 -29.24 -12.00 6.69
C LEU A 119 -28.79 -10.54 6.64
N PHE A 120 -28.29 -10.11 5.50
CA PHE A 120 -27.96 -8.72 5.18
C PHE A 120 -28.97 -8.22 4.14
N PRO A 121 -29.94 -7.38 4.53
CA PRO A 121 -30.87 -6.79 3.58
C PRO A 121 -30.15 -5.91 2.54
N ALA A 122 -30.74 -5.76 1.36
CA ALA A 122 -30.26 -4.86 0.32
C ALA A 122 -29.99 -3.44 0.88
N GLY A 123 -28.87 -2.84 0.46
CA GLY A 123 -28.39 -1.54 0.92
C GLY A 123 -27.62 -1.56 2.25
N THR A 124 -27.52 -2.72 2.93
CA THR A 124 -26.74 -2.83 4.16
C THR A 124 -25.26 -2.57 3.89
N LEU A 125 -24.67 -1.61 4.61
CA LEU A 125 -23.23 -1.37 4.59
C LEU A 125 -22.51 -2.39 5.47
N VAL A 126 -21.58 -3.11 4.86
CA VAL A 126 -20.74 -4.13 5.50
C VAL A 126 -19.28 -3.66 5.44
N VAL A 127 -18.58 -3.75 6.57
CA VAL A 127 -17.15 -3.44 6.63
C VAL A 127 -16.38 -4.75 6.73
N VAL A 128 -15.67 -5.11 5.67
CA VAL A 128 -14.80 -6.29 5.67
C VAL A 128 -13.50 -5.92 6.37
N ASN A 129 -13.24 -6.53 7.52
CA ASN A 129 -12.03 -6.27 8.32
C ASN A 129 -10.89 -7.19 7.86
N THR A 130 -10.11 -6.74 6.88
CA THR A 130 -8.96 -7.47 6.34
C THR A 130 -7.82 -7.58 7.36
N PHE A 131 -7.69 -6.62 8.27
CA PHE A 131 -6.70 -6.68 9.35
C PHE A 131 -6.95 -7.86 10.29
N ALA A 132 -8.20 -8.07 10.73
CA ALA A 132 -8.55 -9.22 11.55
C ALA A 132 -8.36 -10.54 10.77
N ALA A 133 -8.78 -10.59 9.51
CA ALA A 133 -8.64 -11.79 8.68
C ALA A 133 -7.17 -12.19 8.44
N ASN A 134 -6.27 -11.21 8.26
CA ASN A 134 -4.83 -11.43 8.13
C ASN A 134 -4.15 -11.91 9.43
N ARG A 135 -4.86 -11.89 10.56
CA ARG A 135 -4.40 -12.39 11.86
C ARG A 135 -5.32 -13.47 12.43
N ASP A 136 -6.10 -14.14 11.58
CA ASP A 136 -6.98 -15.22 12.01
C ASP A 136 -6.13 -16.44 12.45
N PRO A 137 -6.21 -16.88 13.72
CA PRO A 137 -5.46 -18.05 14.20
C PRO A 137 -5.94 -19.37 13.60
N ALA A 138 -7.10 -19.41 12.93
CA ALA A 138 -7.53 -20.57 12.16
C ALA A 138 -6.78 -20.70 10.82
N ILE A 139 -6.11 -19.63 10.38
CA ILE A 139 -5.42 -19.52 9.08
C ILE A 139 -3.90 -19.37 9.28
N TYR A 140 -3.46 -18.64 10.30
CA TYR A 140 -2.06 -18.34 10.58
C TYR A 140 -1.64 -18.91 11.94
N ASP A 141 -0.72 -19.86 11.94
CA ASP A 141 -0.06 -20.32 13.16
C ASP A 141 0.71 -19.15 13.81
N ASP A 142 0.61 -18.99 15.13
CA ASP A 142 1.16 -17.84 15.86
C ASP A 142 0.84 -16.50 15.16
N ALA A 143 -0.44 -16.26 14.84
CA ALA A 143 -0.88 -15.15 13.99
C ALA A 143 -0.38 -13.76 14.41
N ASP A 144 -0.17 -13.54 15.71
CA ASP A 144 0.33 -12.27 16.26
C ASP A 144 1.86 -12.12 16.16
N ARG A 145 2.60 -13.19 15.84
CA ARG A 145 4.05 -13.12 15.64
C ARG A 145 4.37 -12.53 14.27
N PHE A 146 5.22 -11.49 14.28
CA PHE A 146 5.85 -10.94 13.08
C PHE A 146 7.08 -11.77 12.71
N ASP A 147 7.07 -12.40 11.53
CA ASP A 147 8.19 -13.18 11.01
C ASP A 147 8.32 -13.07 9.49
N ILE A 148 9.36 -12.37 9.01
CA ILE A 148 9.55 -12.13 7.56
C ILE A 148 9.94 -13.40 6.79
N ALA A 149 10.29 -14.48 7.48
CA ALA A 149 10.60 -15.77 6.86
C ALA A 149 9.47 -16.80 7.03
N ARG A 150 8.27 -16.34 7.39
CA ARG A 150 7.08 -17.17 7.39
C ARG A 150 6.85 -17.74 5.97
N ASN A 151 6.74 -19.06 5.88
CA ASN A 151 6.54 -19.78 4.63
C ASN A 151 5.11 -20.37 4.56
N ASP A 152 4.70 -20.80 3.37
CA ASP A 152 3.41 -21.45 3.11
C ASP A 152 2.18 -20.67 3.62
N VAL A 153 2.25 -19.35 3.52
CA VAL A 153 1.15 -18.47 3.93
C VAL A 153 0.11 -18.29 2.83
N PRO A 154 -1.19 -18.26 3.18
CA PRO A 154 -2.22 -17.79 2.29
C PRO A 154 -1.98 -16.34 1.86
N ALA A 155 -2.46 -15.99 0.67
CA ALA A 155 -2.37 -14.62 0.17
C ALA A 155 -3.05 -13.64 1.15
N ILE A 156 -2.36 -12.56 1.48
CA ILE A 156 -2.91 -11.50 2.34
C ILE A 156 -4.12 -10.85 1.67
N LEU A 157 -5.09 -10.43 2.48
CA LEU A 157 -6.31 -9.78 2.03
C LEU A 157 -6.18 -8.25 1.97
N THR A 158 -5.01 -7.68 2.29
CA THR A 158 -4.75 -6.24 2.32
C THR A 158 -5.00 -5.58 0.95
N PHE A 159 -4.80 -6.32 -0.15
CA PHE A 159 -5.07 -5.85 -1.51
C PHE A 159 -6.50 -6.13 -2.00
N GLY A 160 -7.37 -6.64 -1.13
CA GLY A 160 -8.74 -7.03 -1.45
C GLY A 160 -8.79 -8.29 -2.33
N GLY A 161 -9.85 -8.42 -3.11
CA GLY A 161 -10.10 -9.56 -3.99
C GLY A 161 -11.22 -9.30 -5.00
N GLY A 162 -11.38 -10.22 -5.95
CA GLY A 162 -12.38 -10.13 -7.03
C GLY A 162 -12.06 -9.03 -8.05
N ALA A 163 -13.09 -8.47 -8.67
CA ALA A 163 -12.96 -7.45 -9.73
C ALA A 163 -12.26 -6.15 -9.27
N HIS A 164 -12.18 -5.92 -7.95
CA HIS A 164 -11.52 -4.77 -7.36
C HIS A 164 -10.21 -5.14 -6.64
N TYR A 165 -9.60 -6.29 -6.95
CA TYR A 165 -8.24 -6.58 -6.50
C TYR A 165 -7.30 -5.45 -6.92
N CYS A 166 -6.45 -4.99 -5.99
CA CYS A 166 -5.65 -3.79 -6.19
C CYS A 166 -4.81 -3.86 -7.47
N LEU A 167 -5.08 -2.94 -8.40
CA LEU A 167 -4.33 -2.83 -9.66
C LEU A 167 -2.84 -2.53 -9.42
N GLY A 168 -2.55 -1.74 -8.38
CA GLY A 168 -1.18 -1.34 -8.00
C GLY A 168 -0.43 -2.36 -7.16
N ALA A 169 -1.00 -3.55 -6.88
CA ALA A 169 -0.45 -4.46 -5.87
C ALA A 169 0.98 -4.92 -6.18
N ASN A 170 1.31 -5.12 -7.46
CA ASN A 170 2.68 -5.48 -7.86
C ASN A 170 3.66 -4.32 -7.72
N LEU A 171 3.24 -3.11 -8.08
CA LEU A 171 4.08 -1.91 -7.95
C LEU A 171 4.34 -1.59 -6.48
N ALA A 172 3.30 -1.57 -5.65
CA ALA A 172 3.42 -1.31 -4.21
C ALA A 172 4.38 -2.30 -3.54
N ARG A 173 4.28 -3.60 -3.85
CA ARG A 173 5.20 -4.61 -3.33
C ARG A 173 6.65 -4.32 -3.71
N ARG A 174 6.89 -4.00 -4.98
CA ARG A 174 8.25 -3.72 -5.49
C ARG A 174 8.84 -2.47 -4.86
N GLU A 175 8.07 -1.38 -4.79
CA GLU A 175 8.51 -0.13 -4.16
C GLU A 175 8.86 -0.34 -2.69
N LEU A 176 8.01 -1.04 -1.94
CA LEU A 176 8.27 -1.33 -0.53
C LEU A 176 9.46 -2.27 -0.35
N ALA A 177 9.58 -3.32 -1.15
CA ALA A 177 10.69 -4.27 -1.06
C ALA A 177 12.04 -3.57 -1.29
N GLU A 178 12.12 -2.71 -2.31
CA GLU A 178 13.33 -1.94 -2.58
C GLU A 178 13.63 -0.92 -1.48
N ALA A 179 12.61 -0.20 -1.01
CA ALA A 179 12.78 0.75 0.10
C ALA A 179 13.29 0.05 1.36
N LEU A 180 12.69 -1.08 1.76
CA LEU A 180 13.10 -1.84 2.94
C LEU A 180 14.52 -2.42 2.78
N THR A 181 14.87 -2.89 1.58
CA THR A 181 16.24 -3.38 1.29
C THR A 181 17.28 -2.27 1.46
N VAL A 182 17.00 -1.07 0.92
CA VAL A 182 17.90 0.08 1.05
C VAL A 182 17.99 0.55 2.50
N LEU A 183 16.86 0.69 3.18
CA LEU A 183 16.79 1.20 4.55
C LEU A 183 17.51 0.27 5.53
N THR A 184 17.26 -1.04 5.48
CA THR A 184 17.89 -2.00 6.41
C THR A 184 19.40 -2.09 6.25
N ARG A 185 19.91 -1.90 5.03
CA ARG A 185 21.35 -1.85 4.74
C ARG A 185 22.00 -0.53 5.13
N ARG A 186 21.34 0.60 4.91
CA ARG A 186 21.91 1.94 5.12
C ARG A 186 21.69 2.49 6.53
N LEU A 187 20.69 1.99 7.24
CA LEU A 187 20.35 2.37 8.60
C LEU A 187 20.55 1.15 9.53
N PRO A 188 21.81 0.76 9.81
CA PRO A 188 22.06 -0.35 10.73
C PRO A 188 21.60 0.00 12.14
N ASP A 189 21.14 -1.00 12.88
CA ASP A 189 20.66 -0.87 14.27
C ASP A 189 19.54 0.17 14.44
N ALA A 190 18.72 0.34 13.39
CA ALA A 190 17.62 1.28 13.41
C ALA A 190 16.56 0.87 14.43
N HIS A 191 16.23 1.78 15.34
CA HIS A 191 15.23 1.56 16.38
C HIS A 191 14.41 2.83 16.61
N ARG A 192 13.18 2.66 17.08
CA ARG A 192 12.27 3.77 17.35
C ARG A 192 12.69 4.53 18.61
N VAL A 193 12.70 5.87 18.52
CA VAL A 193 12.91 6.76 19.66
C VAL A 193 11.68 7.63 19.90
N GLY A 194 10.86 7.24 20.87
CA GLY A 194 9.63 7.95 21.25
C GLY A 194 8.35 7.38 20.63
N PRO A 195 7.20 8.08 20.81
CA PRO A 195 5.90 7.60 20.38
C PRO A 195 5.75 7.65 18.85
N ALA A 196 5.04 6.67 18.29
CA ALA A 196 4.59 6.67 16.91
C ALA A 196 3.05 6.76 16.90
N PRO A 197 2.45 7.97 16.95
CA PRO A 197 1.00 8.10 16.91
C PRO A 197 0.44 7.64 15.57
N TRP A 198 -0.64 6.84 15.60
CA TRP A 198 -1.31 6.32 14.41
C TRP A 198 -2.54 7.16 14.04
N LYS A 199 -2.76 7.32 12.73
CA LYS A 199 -4.03 7.83 12.20
C LYS A 199 -5.18 6.87 12.54
N PRO A 200 -6.43 7.34 12.58
CA PRO A 200 -7.60 6.46 12.77
C PRO A 200 -7.64 5.30 11.76
N LEU A 201 -8.29 4.20 12.14
CA LEU A 201 -8.43 2.99 11.30
C LEU A 201 -9.37 3.17 10.10
N LEU A 202 -10.17 4.25 10.09
CA LEU A 202 -11.07 4.55 8.97
C LEU A 202 -10.29 5.17 7.81
N GLY A 203 -10.20 4.45 6.69
CA GLY A 203 -9.43 4.84 5.52
C GLY A 203 -8.00 4.32 5.57
N MET A 204 -7.04 5.15 5.14
CA MET A 204 -5.61 4.83 5.22
C MET A 204 -5.06 5.19 6.60
N THR A 205 -4.58 4.18 7.33
CA THR A 205 -3.92 4.33 8.64
C THR A 205 -2.41 4.17 8.51
N GLY A 206 -1.69 4.41 9.61
CA GLY A 206 -0.24 4.35 9.71
C GLY A 206 0.29 5.41 10.67
N PRO A 207 1.58 5.34 11.03
CA PRO A 207 2.19 6.33 11.91
C PRO A 207 2.23 7.70 11.22
N SER A 208 1.69 8.73 11.87
CA SER A 208 1.75 10.11 11.36
C SER A 208 3.15 10.71 11.50
N THR A 209 3.90 10.22 12.49
CA THR A 209 5.30 10.55 12.75
C THR A 209 6.02 9.31 13.26
N LEU A 210 7.25 9.07 12.82
CA LEU A 210 8.09 7.96 13.28
C LEU A 210 9.53 8.46 13.46
N SER A 211 9.93 8.69 14.70
CA SER A 211 11.31 9.07 15.03
C SER A 211 12.15 7.82 15.23
N ILE A 212 13.27 7.72 14.53
CA ILE A 212 14.20 6.60 14.58
C ILE A 212 15.64 7.07 14.78
N GLU A 213 16.42 6.29 15.51
CA GLU A 213 17.88 6.41 15.60
C GLU A 213 18.53 5.18 14.96
N PHE A 214 19.71 5.35 14.39
CA PHE A 214 20.48 4.30 13.74
C PHE A 214 21.98 4.59 13.83
N THR A 215 22.80 3.55 13.74
CA THR A 215 24.26 3.70 13.72
C THR A 215 24.69 4.29 12.37
N SER A 216 25.38 5.44 12.39
CA SER A 216 25.92 6.03 11.17
C SER A 216 27.30 5.46 10.86
N ALA A 217 27.40 4.58 9.86
CA ALA A 217 28.66 4.34 9.17
C ALA A 217 28.87 5.49 8.17
N ARG A 218 30.05 6.13 8.18
CA ARG A 218 30.42 7.28 7.32
C ARG A 218 29.63 7.32 6.00
N VAL A 219 28.84 8.38 5.83
CA VAL A 219 28.03 8.64 4.62
C VAL A 219 28.90 8.45 3.38
N VAL A 220 28.61 7.41 2.59
CA VAL A 220 29.17 7.28 1.25
C VAL A 220 28.50 8.36 0.41
N THR A 221 29.25 9.43 0.11
CA THR A 221 28.84 10.41 -0.90
C THR A 221 28.58 9.67 -2.20
N ALA A 222 27.34 9.74 -2.71
CA ALA A 222 27.01 9.20 -4.01
C ALA A 222 28.00 9.79 -5.03
N SER A 223 28.75 8.94 -5.74
CA SER A 223 29.53 9.41 -6.87
C SER A 223 28.57 9.98 -7.91
N ALA A 224 28.89 11.17 -8.40
CA ALA A 224 28.20 11.87 -9.46
C ALA A 224 28.15 11.06 -10.76
#